data_AF-A0A1X6WUF2-F1
#
_entry.id   AF-A0A1X6WUF2-F1
#
_cell.length_a   1.000
_cell.length_b   1.000
_cell.length_c   1.000
_cell.angle_alpha   90.00
_cell.angle_beta   90.00
_cell.angle_gamma   90.00
#
_symmetry.space_group_name_H-M   'P 1'
#
loop_
_entity.id
_entity.type
_entity.pdbx_description
1 polymer ?
#
loop_
_entity_poly.entity_id
_entity_poly.type
_entity_poly.pdbx_seq_one_letter_code
_entity_poly.pdbx_strand_id
1 'polypeptide(L)'
;MNAHNVELLFMLHFPKLGISESYLNVDSTALERRDCRDLDIERTNYRSYKDAASIFVPLGAMAELLERKSILAAARQMALGLMRRGPSNFAKFHSDDLLDQVLLHREEPASA
;
A
#
# COMPACT_ATOMS: atom_id res chain seq x y z
N MET A 1 -12.04 -15.57 15.50
CA MET A 1 -12.52 -15.22 14.15
C MET A 1 -11.46 -14.33 13.51
N ASN A 2 -10.49 -14.96 12.82
CA ASN A 2 -9.35 -14.27 12.20
C ASN A 2 -9.82 -13.65 10.88
N ALA A 3 -10.17 -12.36 10.90
CA ALA A 3 -10.34 -11.61 9.66
C ALA A 3 -8.95 -11.25 9.14
N HIS A 4 -8.42 -12.12 8.28
CA HIS A 4 -7.16 -12.06 7.57
C HIS A 4 -7.03 -10.88 6.57
N ASN A 5 -7.70 -9.75 6.80
CA ASN A 5 -7.78 -8.64 5.85
C ASN A 5 -6.60 -7.66 5.97
N VAL A 6 -5.38 -8.18 6.06
CA VAL A 6 -4.15 -7.43 5.74
C VAL A 6 -3.73 -7.78 4.30
N GLU A 7 -4.72 -7.90 3.40
CA GLU A 7 -4.57 -8.24 1.97
C GLU A 7 -4.31 -7.00 1.11
N LEU A 8 -3.49 -6.07 1.60
CA LEU A 8 -2.97 -4.94 0.80
C LEU A 8 -1.47 -5.11 0.52
N LEU A 9 -0.99 -6.34 0.64
CA LEU A 9 0.39 -6.71 0.38
C LEU A 9 0.57 -7.09 -1.07
N PHE A 10 1.40 -6.33 -1.79
CA PHE A 10 1.84 -6.71 -3.13
C PHE A 10 3.36 -6.80 -3.15
N MET A 11 3.86 -7.90 -3.71
CA MET A 11 5.28 -8.04 -4.01
C MET A 11 5.52 -7.48 -5.42
N LEU A 12 6.38 -6.48 -5.51
CA LEU A 12 6.81 -5.85 -6.75
C LEU A 12 8.20 -6.36 -7.09
N HIS A 13 8.35 -6.92 -8.29
CA HIS A 13 9.66 -7.28 -8.83
C HIS A 13 9.98 -6.34 -9.98
N PHE A 14 11.09 -5.60 -9.86
CA PHE A 14 11.57 -4.65 -10.87
C PHE A 14 12.78 -5.26 -11.60
N PRO A 15 12.56 -6.13 -12.62
CA PRO A 15 13.63 -6.91 -13.25
C PRO A 15 14.69 -6.05 -13.96
N LYS A 16 14.36 -4.83 -14.39
CA LYS A 16 15.32 -3.91 -15.03
C LYS A 16 16.30 -3.26 -14.03
N LEU A 17 15.91 -3.15 -12.77
CA LEU A 17 16.72 -2.54 -11.71
C LEU A 17 17.39 -3.59 -10.81
N GLY A 18 16.98 -4.86 -10.93
CA GLY A 18 17.44 -5.94 -10.04
C GLY A 18 16.92 -5.80 -8.61
N ILE A 19 15.88 -5.00 -8.39
CA ILE A 19 15.31 -4.70 -7.08
C ILE A 19 13.97 -5.42 -6.95
N SER A 20 13.74 -6.00 -5.78
CA SER A 20 12.42 -6.51 -5.36
C SER A 20 11.96 -5.72 -4.15
N GLU A 21 10.75 -5.20 -4.21
CA GLU A 21 10.15 -4.41 -3.13
C GLU A 21 8.80 -5.00 -2.74
N SER A 22 8.36 -4.68 -1.53
CA SER A 22 7.02 -4.92 -1.07
C SER A 22 6.30 -3.59 -0.94
N TYR A 23 5.03 -3.62 -1.28
CA TYR A 23 4.16 -2.46 -1.34
C TYR A 23 2.98 -2.65 -0.40
N LEU A 24 2.63 -1.60 0.34
CA LEU A 24 1.47 -1.57 1.23
C LEU A 24 0.71 -0.25 1.09
N ASN A 25 -0.58 -0.33 0.78
CA ASN A 25 -1.49 0.80 0.90
C ASN A 25 -2.08 0.91 2.31
N VAL A 26 -2.12 2.14 2.83
CA VAL A 26 -2.61 2.46 4.17
C VAL A 26 -3.45 3.74 4.16
N ASP A 27 -4.26 3.93 5.21
CA ASP A 27 -4.96 5.19 5.44
C ASP A 27 -4.00 6.24 6.01
N SER A 28 -3.71 7.27 5.22
CA SER A 28 -2.78 8.34 5.56
C SER A 28 -3.16 9.14 6.81
N THR A 29 -4.45 9.16 7.18
CA THR A 29 -4.94 9.90 8.36
C THR A 29 -4.61 9.22 9.68
N ALA A 30 -4.33 7.91 9.63
CA ALA A 30 -3.99 7.10 10.80
C ALA A 30 -2.47 6.94 11.02
N LEU A 31 -1.65 7.53 10.15
CA LEU A 31 -0.20 7.47 10.22
C LEU A 31 0.36 8.43 11.27
N GLU A 32 1.27 7.92 12.11
CA GLU A 32 2.02 8.75 13.05
C GLU A 32 3.44 9.02 12.55
N ARG A 33 3.90 10.26 12.73
CA ARG A 33 5.24 10.70 12.26
C ARG A 33 6.39 9.83 12.77
N ARG A 34 6.27 9.28 13.98
CA ARG A 34 7.31 8.41 14.58
C ARG A 34 7.51 7.10 13.82
N ASP A 35 6.42 6.53 13.30
CA ASP A 35 6.44 5.24 12.62
C ASP A 35 6.69 5.40 11.12
N CYS A 36 6.51 6.62 10.59
CA CYS A 36 6.83 6.96 9.21
C CYS A 36 8.29 7.37 9.02
N ARG A 37 9.07 7.46 10.10
CA ARG A 37 10.48 7.84 10.01
C ARG A 37 11.22 6.76 9.20
N ASP A 38 12.02 7.22 8.25
CA ASP A 38 12.87 6.38 7.41
C ASP A 38 12.09 5.47 6.43
N LEU A 39 10.81 5.77 6.17
CA LEU A 39 10.00 5.09 5.16
C LEU A 39 9.88 5.94 3.89
N ASP A 40 9.89 5.27 2.75
CA ASP A 40 9.45 5.85 1.49
C ASP A 40 7.92 5.76 1.40
N ILE A 41 7.27 6.92 1.36
CA ILE A 41 5.81 7.03 1.40
C ILE A 41 5.35 8.00 0.32
N GLU A 42 4.57 7.49 -0.61
CA GLU A 42 3.87 8.29 -1.61
C GLU A 42 2.41 8.53 -1.16
N ARG A 43 1.93 9.76 -1.30
CA ARG A 43 0.51 10.04 -1.06
C ARG A 43 -0.28 9.82 -2.34
N THR A 44 -1.27 8.94 -2.28
CA THR A 44 -2.01 8.51 -3.45
C THR A 44 -3.50 8.81 -3.27
N ASN A 45 -4.13 9.39 -4.28
CA ASN A 45 -5.54 9.74 -4.23
C ASN A 45 -6.33 8.82 -5.18
N TYR A 46 -6.74 7.66 -4.69
CA TYR A 46 -7.58 6.76 -5.46
C TYR A 46 -9.00 7.27 -5.52
N ARG A 47 -9.66 7.09 -6.67
CA ARG A 47 -11.08 7.43 -6.81
C ARG A 47 -11.94 6.70 -5.76
N SER A 48 -11.58 5.46 -5.47
CA SER A 48 -12.26 4.60 -4.49
C SER A 48 -11.83 4.87 -3.03
N TYR A 49 -10.67 5.49 -2.81
CA TYR A 49 -10.13 5.81 -1.48
C TYR A 49 -9.20 7.04 -1.52
N LYS A 50 -9.70 8.20 -1.09
CA LYS A 50 -9.00 9.50 -1.25
C LYS A 50 -7.78 9.66 -0.36
N ASP A 51 -7.85 9.12 0.85
CA ASP A 51 -6.86 9.36 1.89
C ASP A 51 -5.80 8.26 1.95
N ALA A 52 -5.42 7.69 0.80
CA ALA A 52 -4.46 6.60 0.75
C ALA A 52 -3.01 7.11 0.76
N ALA A 53 -2.13 6.31 1.36
CA ALA A 53 -0.69 6.43 1.22
C ALA A 53 -0.13 5.05 0.88
N SER A 54 0.90 5.06 0.05
CA SER A 54 1.61 3.89 -0.43
C SER A 54 2.99 3.85 0.22
N ILE A 55 3.30 2.74 0.88
CA ILE A 55 4.60 2.53 1.53
C ILE A 55 5.38 1.49 0.74
N PHE A 56 6.63 1.82 0.41
CA PHE A 56 7.57 0.95 -0.29
C PHE A 56 8.66 0.49 0.67
N VAL A 57 8.91 -0.81 0.71
CA VAL A 57 9.99 -1.40 1.52
C VAL A 57 10.71 -2.51 0.76
N PRO A 58 11.96 -2.83 1.11
CA PRO A 58 12.64 -3.98 0.52
C PRO A 58 11.88 -5.30 0.70
N LEU A 59 12.08 -6.24 -0.22
CA LEU A 59 11.48 -7.57 -0.11
C LEU A 59 11.82 -8.22 1.24
N GLY A 60 10.80 -8.67 1.97
CA GLY A 60 10.95 -9.31 3.28
C GLY A 60 10.90 -8.36 4.48
N ALA A 61 10.98 -7.04 4.28
CA ALA A 61 10.92 -6.05 5.37
C ALA A 61 9.49 -5.74 5.85
N MET A 62 8.47 -6.31 5.21
CA MET A 62 7.07 -6.05 5.56
C MET A 62 6.70 -6.49 6.97
N ALA A 63 7.23 -7.62 7.44
CA ALA A 63 6.90 -8.12 8.77
C ALA A 63 7.28 -7.08 9.85
N GLU A 64 8.49 -6.51 9.74
CA GLU A 64 8.97 -5.42 10.61
C GLU A 64 8.12 -4.15 10.46
N LEU A 65 7.74 -3.79 9.22
CA LEU A 65 6.86 -2.64 8.98
C LEU A 65 5.52 -2.78 9.72
N LEU A 66 4.93 -3.97 9.73
CA LEU A 66 3.65 -4.26 10.40
C LEU A 66 3.75 -4.35 11.93
N GLU A 67 4.95 -4.39 12.50
CA GLU A 67 5.15 -4.23 13.95
C GLU A 67 4.95 -2.78 14.42
N ARG A 68 5.05 -1.81 13.49
CA ARG A 68 4.81 -0.39 13.78
C ARG A 68 3.31 -0.16 13.97
N LYS A 69 2.92 0.28 15.17
CA LYS A 69 1.51 0.33 15.60
C LYS A 69 0.61 1.18 14.71
N SER A 70 1.06 2.38 14.31
CA SER A 70 0.24 3.25 13.47
C SER A 70 0.13 2.72 12.05
N ILE A 71 1.16 2.04 11.51
CA ILE A 71 1.11 1.42 10.19
C ILE A 71 0.06 0.31 10.16
N LEU A 72 0.08 -0.59 11.15
CA LEU A 72 -0.91 -1.66 11.26
C LEU A 72 -2.33 -1.11 11.46
N ALA A 73 -2.49 -0.06 12.26
CA ALA A 73 -3.78 0.61 12.45
C ALA A 73 -4.28 1.24 11.14
N ALA A 74 -3.41 1.92 10.40
CA ALA A 74 -3.71 2.57 9.14
C ALA A 74 -4.09 1.56 8.04
N ALA A 75 -3.39 0.44 7.94
CA ALA A 75 -3.74 -0.65 7.03
C ALA A 75 -5.13 -1.23 7.34
N ARG A 76 -5.42 -1.48 8.62
CA ARG A 76 -6.73 -1.98 9.06
C ARG A 76 -7.85 -0.97 8.79
N GLN A 77 -7.60 0.32 9.05
CA GLN A 77 -8.58 1.37 8.81
C GLN A 77 -8.95 1.44 7.33
N MET A 78 -7.95 1.37 6.44
CA MET A 78 -8.18 1.34 5.00
C MET A 78 -9.00 0.12 4.57
N ALA A 79 -8.61 -1.07 5.00
CA ALA A 79 -9.35 -2.31 4.70
C ALA A 79 -10.81 -2.22 5.16
N LEU A 80 -11.05 -1.76 6.39
CA LEU A 80 -12.41 -1.55 6.92
C LEU A 80 -13.18 -0.48 6.15
N GLY A 81 -12.53 0.61 5.77
CA GLY A 81 -13.14 1.69 4.97
C GLY A 81 -13.59 1.19 3.60
N LEU A 82 -12.77 0.39 2.93
CA LEU A 82 -13.10 -0.24 1.65
C LEU A 82 -14.24 -1.27 1.79
N MET A 83 -14.19 -2.12 2.82
CA MET A 83 -15.27 -3.10 3.09
C MET A 83 -16.62 -2.43 3.37
N ARG A 84 -16.63 -1.32 4.14
CA ARG A 84 -17.85 -0.54 4.43
C ARG A 84 -18.48 0.09 3.19
N ARG A 85 -17.67 0.41 2.17
CA ARG A 85 -18.14 0.94 0.87
C ARG A 85 -18.75 -0.15 -0.01
N GLY A 86 -18.70 -1.42 0.42
CA GLY A 86 -19.33 -2.56 -0.23
C GLY A 86 -18.34 -3.40 -1.05
N PRO A 87 -18.65 -4.69 -1.28
CA PRO A 87 -17.73 -5.65 -1.92
C PRO A 87 -17.24 -5.21 -3.30
N SER A 88 -18.08 -4.51 -4.06
CA SER A 88 -17.72 -4.00 -5.39
C SER A 88 -16.67 -2.89 -5.36
N ASN A 89 -16.67 -2.03 -4.33
CA ASN A 89 -15.66 -0.98 -4.17
C ASN A 89 -14.34 -1.55 -3.67
N PHE A 90 -14.40 -2.54 -2.78
CA PHE A 90 -13.24 -3.34 -2.40
C PHE A 90 -12.61 -4.00 -3.63
N ALA A 91 -13.38 -4.73 -4.43
CA ALA A 91 -12.89 -5.39 -5.64
C ALA A 91 -12.32 -4.41 -6.69
N LYS A 92 -12.96 -3.26 -6.91
CA LYS A 92 -12.45 -2.23 -7.84
C LYS A 92 -11.11 -1.65 -7.41
N PHE A 93 -10.95 -1.40 -6.11
CA PHE A 93 -9.67 -0.95 -5.58
C PHE A 93 -8.55 -1.96 -5.90
N HIS A 94 -8.82 -3.26 -5.74
CA HIS A 94 -7.84 -4.32 -6.02
C HIS A 94 -7.59 -4.57 -7.52
N SER A 95 -8.61 -4.43 -8.37
CA SER A 95 -8.53 -4.75 -9.80
C SER A 95 -7.88 -3.65 -10.62
N ASP A 96 -8.30 -2.40 -10.41
CA ASP A 96 -8.02 -1.32 -11.35
C ASP A 96 -7.01 -0.34 -10.73
N ASP A 97 -7.40 0.28 -9.60
CA ASP A 97 -6.62 1.33 -8.94
C ASP A 97 -5.23 0.84 -8.48
N LEU A 98 -5.19 -0.36 -7.91
CA LEU A 98 -3.96 -0.96 -7.41
C LEU A 98 -3.09 -1.53 -8.53
N LEU A 99 -3.69 -2.21 -9.52
CA LEU A 99 -2.94 -2.74 -10.66
C LEU A 99 -2.29 -1.61 -11.46
N ASP A 100 -3.00 -0.50 -11.66
CA ASP A 100 -2.48 0.69 -12.32
C ASP A 100 -1.27 1.25 -11.56
N GLN A 101 -1.30 1.35 -10.23
CA GLN A 101 -0.15 1.85 -9.48
C GLN A 101 1.06 0.91 -9.53
N VAL A 102 0.83 -0.40 -9.42
CA VAL A 102 1.87 -1.41 -9.61
C VAL A 102 2.51 -1.30 -11.01
N LEU A 103 1.71 -1.02 -12.03
CA LEU A 103 2.17 -0.88 -13.41
C LEU A 103 2.76 0.50 -13.71
N LEU A 104 2.29 1.58 -13.09
CA LEU A 104 2.83 2.93 -13.28
C LEU A 104 4.19 3.09 -12.59
N HIS A 105 4.39 2.46 -11.43
CA HIS A 105 5.73 2.29 -10.83
C HIS A 105 6.69 1.47 -11.71
N ARG A 106 6.18 0.74 -12.72
CA ARG A 106 6.99 -0.01 -13.69
C ARG A 106 7.55 0.87 -14.82
N GLU A 107 7.00 2.07 -15.05
CA GLU A 107 7.29 2.90 -16.24
C GLU A 107 8.18 4.13 -16.01
N GLU A 108 8.84 4.29 -14.86
CA GLU A 108 10.05 5.12 -14.78
C GLU A 108 11.26 4.21 -14.58
N PRO A 109 12.04 3.93 -15.65
CA PRO A 109 12.92 4.98 -16.16
C PRO A 109 13.09 5.01 -17.70
N ALA A 110 13.19 6.22 -18.27
CA ALA A 110 14.44 6.77 -18.83
C ALA A 110 14.20 7.81 -19.94
N SER A 111 14.66 9.05 -19.71
CA SER A 111 15.47 9.93 -20.61
C SER A 111 15.28 11.40 -20.18
N ALA A 112 16.29 12.25 -19.98
CA ALA A 112 17.73 12.21 -20.17
C ALA A 112 18.39 13.26 -19.23
#